data_AF-A0AAV7JBC4-F1
#
_entry.id   AF-A0AAV7JBC4-F1
#
_cell.length_a   1.000
_cell.length_b   1.000
_cell.length_c   1.000
_cell.angle_alpha   90.00
_cell.angle_beta   90.00
_cell.angle_gamma   90.00
#
_symmetry.space_group_name_H-M   'P 1'
#
loop_
_entity.id
_entity.type
_entity.pdbx_description
1 polymer ?
#
loop_
_entity_poly.entity_id
_entity_poly.type
_entity_poly.pdbx_seq_one_letter_code
_entity_poly.pdbx_strand_id
1 'polypeptide(L)'
;MYTIFFSSHGIVLQLPCESGKAVTATFFTEQVLPNLIKNIEKYRPKTGTRGMKILIDNASFHTAKLTKDFLDVEGLELLPHPPYSPDLAPCDFSLFLKLKIYLQGKDFSTLQALGTGLYQYINPSPKKSREMCFTSGWKGYNFVYLQEAITLNK
;
A
#
# COMPACT_ATOMS: atom_id res chain seq x y z
N MET A 1 -2.09 -5.90 -12.50
CA MET A 1 -2.31 -5.75 -11.05
C MET A 1 -1.70 -4.43 -10.60
N TYR A 2 -2.09 -3.88 -9.45
CA TYR A 2 -1.41 -2.73 -8.86
C TYR A 2 -0.89 -3.04 -7.46
N THR A 3 0.33 -2.58 -7.19
CA THR A 3 0.86 -2.42 -5.83
C THR A 3 0.57 -0.99 -5.38
N ILE A 4 -0.11 -0.83 -4.25
CA ILE A 4 -0.57 0.48 -3.76
C ILE A 4 -0.10 0.70 -2.34
N PHE A 5 0.55 1.84 -2.12
CA PHE A 5 0.80 2.39 -0.79
C PHE A 5 -0.01 3.66 -0.62
N PHE A 6 -0.64 3.81 0.54
CA PHE A 6 -1.34 5.04 0.88
C PHE A 6 -1.12 5.40 2.36
N SER A 7 -1.39 6.67 2.66
CA SER A 7 -1.40 7.24 3.99
C SER A 7 -2.76 7.85 4.30
N SER A 8 -2.92 8.44 5.49
CA SER A 8 -4.10 9.25 5.80
C SER A 8 -4.36 10.40 4.82
N HIS A 9 -3.33 10.84 4.07
CA HIS A 9 -3.42 11.92 3.07
C HIS A 9 -3.75 11.44 1.65
N GLY A 10 -3.79 10.12 1.41
CA GLY A 10 -4.03 9.54 0.08
C GLY A 10 -2.89 8.64 -0.37
N ILE A 11 -2.90 8.28 -1.66
CA ILE A 11 -1.91 7.41 -2.29
C ILE A 11 -0.52 8.04 -2.22
N VAL A 12 0.46 7.25 -1.78
CA VAL A 12 1.90 7.57 -1.75
C VAL A 12 2.61 6.92 -2.94
N LEU A 13 2.26 5.67 -3.27
CA LEU A 13 2.76 4.96 -4.44
C LEU A 13 1.65 4.15 -5.08
N GLN A 14 1.62 4.16 -6.40
CA GLN A 14 0.79 3.28 -7.20
C GLN A 14 1.64 2.77 -8.37
N LEU A 15 1.98 1.49 -8.34
CA LEU A 15 2.85 0.87 -9.35
C LEU A 15 2.10 -0.27 -10.05
N PRO A 16 1.98 -0.26 -11.39
CA PRO A 16 1.43 -1.39 -12.11
C PRO A 16 2.40 -2.57 -12.06
N CYS A 17 1.89 -3.75 -11.74
CA CYS A 17 2.62 -5.01 -11.89
C CYS A 17 2.33 -5.59 -13.27
N GLU A 18 3.36 -6.13 -13.91
CA GLU A 18 3.25 -6.80 -15.21
C GLU A 18 2.19 -7.91 -15.18
N SER A 19 1.34 -7.96 -16.20
CA SER A 19 0.27 -8.94 -16.28
C SER A 19 0.84 -10.36 -16.38
N GLY A 20 0.30 -11.29 -15.59
CA GLY A 20 0.69 -12.71 -15.63
C GLY A 20 1.99 -13.07 -14.90
N LYS A 21 2.68 -12.12 -14.26
CA LYS A 21 3.85 -12.41 -13.42
C LYS A 21 3.50 -12.32 -11.94
N ALA A 22 3.96 -13.32 -11.17
CA ALA A 22 3.90 -13.26 -9.72
C ALA A 22 4.79 -12.14 -9.20
N VAL A 23 4.34 -11.41 -8.18
CA VAL A 23 5.18 -10.46 -7.46
C VAL A 23 6.23 -11.26 -6.68
N THR A 24 7.50 -11.00 -6.98
CA THR A 24 8.64 -11.60 -6.29
C THR A 24 9.20 -10.64 -5.25
N ALA A 25 9.93 -11.18 -4.27
CA ALA A 25 10.66 -10.36 -3.31
C ALA A 25 11.66 -9.42 -3.98
N THR A 26 12.26 -9.86 -5.09
CA THR A 26 13.20 -9.07 -5.90
C THR A 26 12.48 -7.90 -6.55
N PHE A 27 11.35 -8.13 -7.22
CA PHE A 27 10.54 -7.05 -7.80
C PHE A 27 10.09 -6.05 -6.72
N PHE A 28 9.61 -6.56 -5.59
CA PHE A 28 9.18 -5.72 -4.49
C PHE A 28 10.32 -4.85 -3.94
N THR A 29 11.48 -5.45 -3.66
CA THR A 29 12.61 -4.75 -3.05
C THR A 29 13.33 -3.82 -4.01
N GLU A 30 13.45 -4.18 -5.30
CA GLU A 30 14.24 -3.42 -6.26
C GLU A 30 13.42 -2.40 -7.06
N GLN A 31 12.11 -2.62 -7.21
CA GLN A 31 11.25 -1.72 -7.99
C GLN A 31 10.24 -0.99 -7.12
N VAL A 32 9.56 -1.70 -6.22
CA VAL A 32 8.46 -1.09 -5.45
C VAL A 32 9.02 -0.18 -4.36
N LEU A 33 9.88 -0.69 -3.48
CA LEU A 33 10.36 0.08 -2.33
C LEU A 33 11.17 1.33 -2.70
N PRO A 34 12.10 1.32 -3.69
CA PRO A 34 12.84 2.53 -4.05
C PRO A 34 11.94 3.64 -4.60
N ASN A 35 10.91 3.27 -5.38
CA ASN A 35 9.90 4.24 -5.85
C ASN A 35 9.06 4.77 -4.68
N LEU A 36 8.78 3.93 -3.67
CA LEU A 36 8.10 4.37 -2.46
C LEU A 36 8.94 5.39 -1.69
N ILE A 37 10.23 5.10 -1.44
CA ILE A 37 11.14 6.01 -0.73
C ILE A 37 11.20 7.35 -1.44
N LYS A 38 11.44 7.35 -2.76
CA LYS A 38 11.50 8.56 -3.58
C LYS A 38 10.22 9.41 -3.46
N ASN A 39 9.05 8.77 -3.45
CA ASN A 39 7.79 9.47 -3.26
C ASN A 39 7.65 10.03 -1.84
N ILE A 40 8.03 9.26 -0.82
CA ILE A 40 8.05 9.70 0.58
C ILE A 40 8.93 10.93 0.74
N GLU A 41 10.16 10.92 0.20
CA GLU A 41 11.09 12.04 0.26
C GLU A 41 10.52 13.28 -0.42
N LYS A 42 9.82 13.12 -1.54
CA LYS A 42 9.12 14.23 -2.21
C LYS A 42 8.02 14.84 -1.32
N TYR A 43 7.26 14.02 -0.60
CA TYR A 43 6.22 14.50 0.32
C TYR A 43 6.79 15.01 1.65
N ARG A 44 7.97 14.52 2.06
CA ARG A 44 8.62 14.80 3.34
C ARG A 44 10.09 15.20 3.13
N PRO A 45 10.39 16.31 2.45
CA PRO A 45 11.77 16.66 2.07
C PRO A 45 12.72 16.90 3.24
N LYS A 46 12.19 17.22 4.42
CA LYS A 46 12.98 17.49 5.64
C LYS A 46 13.23 16.25 6.50
N THR A 47 12.31 15.28 6.47
CA THR A 47 12.31 14.15 7.39
C THR A 47 12.43 12.81 6.70
N GLY A 48 12.15 12.72 5.39
CA GLY A 48 12.13 11.47 4.63
C GLY A 48 11.31 10.40 5.34
N THR A 49 11.89 9.20 5.43
CA THR A 49 11.38 8.01 6.13
C THR A 49 11.50 8.08 7.65
N ARG A 50 12.22 9.06 8.21
CA ARG A 50 12.49 9.13 9.65
C ARG A 50 11.19 9.14 10.46
N GLY A 51 11.08 8.18 11.39
CA GLY A 51 9.93 8.02 12.28
C GLY A 51 8.65 7.58 11.56
N MET A 52 8.78 7.04 10.35
CA MET A 52 7.67 6.44 9.62
C MET A 52 7.60 4.94 9.91
N LYS A 53 6.36 4.46 9.93
CA LYS A 53 6.07 3.04 10.09
C LYS A 53 5.39 2.51 8.86
N ILE A 54 5.73 1.30 8.47
CA ILE A 54 5.14 0.61 7.35
C ILE A 54 4.38 -0.62 7.84
N LEU A 55 3.16 -0.79 7.35
CA LEU A 55 2.37 -1.99 7.60
C LEU A 55 2.14 -2.69 6.25
N ILE A 56 2.66 -3.90 6.14
CA ILE A 56 2.56 -4.80 4.98
C ILE A 56 2.08 -6.16 5.50
N ASP A 57 1.42 -6.95 4.65
CA ASP A 57 0.95 -8.28 5.06
C ASP A 57 2.09 -9.31 5.20
N ASN A 58 1.76 -10.53 5.63
CA ASN A 58 2.75 -11.60 5.83
C ASN A 58 3.06 -12.40 4.54
N ALA A 59 2.84 -11.85 3.35
CA ALA A 59 3.22 -12.52 2.10
C ALA A 59 4.72 -12.87 2.10
N SER A 60 5.08 -13.94 1.40
CA SER A 60 6.46 -14.48 1.41
C SER A 60 7.49 -13.46 0.93
N PHE A 61 7.13 -12.57 0.01
CA PHE A 61 8.00 -11.52 -0.49
C PHE A 61 8.09 -10.29 0.43
N HIS A 62 7.07 -10.02 1.23
CA HIS A 62 7.12 -9.00 2.29
C HIS A 62 7.99 -9.43 3.47
N THR A 63 7.95 -10.72 3.79
CA THR A 63 8.69 -11.30 4.92
C THR A 63 10.11 -11.75 4.57
N ALA A 64 10.47 -11.70 3.28
CA ALA A 64 11.78 -12.06 2.77
C ALA A 64 12.91 -11.22 3.40
N LYS A 65 14.09 -11.81 3.56
CA LYS A 65 15.23 -11.16 4.21
C LYS A 65 15.62 -9.86 3.50
N LEU A 66 15.74 -9.88 2.18
CA LEU A 66 16.08 -8.69 1.38
C LEU A 66 15.12 -7.52 1.62
N THR A 67 13.82 -7.81 1.76
CA THR A 67 12.79 -6.79 2.00
C THR A 67 12.97 -6.16 3.37
N LYS A 68 13.20 -6.99 4.40
CA LYS A 68 13.43 -6.52 5.78
C LYS A 68 14.72 -5.72 5.90
N ASP A 69 15.80 -6.21 5.29
CA ASP A 69 17.09 -5.53 5.27
C ASP A 69 16.97 -4.14 4.60
N PHE A 70 16.24 -4.06 3.48
CA PHE A 70 15.98 -2.78 2.80
C PHE A 70 15.22 -1.80 3.70
N LEU A 71 14.13 -2.24 4.35
CA LEU A 71 13.33 -1.38 5.21
C LEU A 71 14.15 -0.86 6.41
N ASP A 72 15.03 -1.69 6.97
CA ASP A 72 15.91 -1.31 8.07
C ASP A 72 16.94 -0.24 7.64
N VAL A 73 17.59 -0.43 6.48
CA VAL A 73 18.52 0.56 5.90
C VAL A 73 17.83 1.91 5.65
N GLU A 74 16.59 1.88 5.16
CA GLU A 74 15.80 3.08 4.89
C GLU A 74 15.14 3.67 6.15
N GLY A 75 15.29 3.06 7.33
CA GLY A 75 14.72 3.54 8.58
C GLY A 75 13.18 3.50 8.63
N LEU A 76 12.57 2.61 7.85
CA LEU A 76 11.13 2.33 7.88
C LEU A 76 10.84 1.17 8.84
N GLU A 77 10.21 1.48 9.98
CA GLU A 77 9.85 0.48 10.97
C GLU A 77 8.70 -0.40 10.44
N LEU A 78 8.99 -1.68 10.20
CA LEU A 78 7.97 -2.68 9.85
C LEU A 78 7.11 -3.02 11.07
N LEU A 79 5.82 -2.74 10.98
CA LEU A 79 4.85 -3.10 12.01
C LEU A 79 4.54 -4.59 11.99
N PRO A 80 4.39 -5.22 13.17
CA PRO A 80 3.98 -6.61 13.24
C PRO A 80 2.55 -6.75 12.72
N HIS A 81 2.37 -7.59 11.70
CA HIS A 81 1.05 -8.00 11.24
C HIS A 81 0.76 -9.42 11.75
N PRO A 82 -0.31 -9.63 12.55
CA PRO A 82 -0.64 -10.98 13.01
C PRO A 82 -1.02 -11.90 11.84
N PRO A 83 -0.59 -13.18 11.84
CA PRO A 83 -0.96 -14.15 10.81
C PRO A 83 -2.47 -14.30 10.69
N TYR A 84 -2.98 -14.46 9.46
CA TYR A 84 -4.38 -14.81 9.17
C TYR A 84 -5.43 -13.95 9.87
N SER A 85 -5.14 -12.66 10.05
CA SER A 85 -6.04 -11.73 10.74
C SER A 85 -6.56 -10.65 9.78
N PRO A 86 -7.35 -11.01 8.74
CA PRO A 86 -7.96 -10.01 7.89
C PRO A 86 -8.80 -9.03 8.71
N ASP A 87 -9.46 -9.49 9.77
CA ASP A 87 -10.24 -8.73 10.75
C ASP A 87 -9.40 -7.70 11.54
N LEU A 88 -8.07 -7.84 11.53
CA LEU A 88 -7.12 -6.88 12.10
C LEU A 88 -6.47 -5.95 11.05
N ALA A 89 -6.87 -6.05 9.78
CA ALA A 89 -6.58 -5.05 8.76
C ALA A 89 -7.83 -4.19 8.54
N PRO A 90 -8.03 -3.08 9.27
CA PRO A 90 -9.20 -2.22 9.10
C PRO A 90 -9.33 -1.71 7.67
N CYS A 91 -8.22 -1.72 6.91
CA CYS A 91 -8.22 -1.37 5.50
C CYS A 91 -9.06 -2.34 4.64
N ASP A 92 -8.93 -3.65 4.87
CA ASP A 92 -9.69 -4.69 4.14
C ASP A 92 -11.20 -4.48 4.29
N PHE A 93 -11.64 -4.22 5.51
CA PHE A 93 -13.06 -4.08 5.84
C PHE A 93 -13.65 -2.70 5.56
N SER A 94 -12.84 -1.65 5.40
CA SER A 94 -13.34 -0.28 5.24
C SER A 94 -13.07 0.29 3.86
N LEU A 95 -11.80 0.54 3.51
CA LEU A 95 -11.41 1.21 2.27
C LEU A 95 -11.46 0.25 1.08
N PHE A 96 -10.92 -0.96 1.23
CA PHE A 96 -10.86 -1.93 0.14
C PHE A 96 -12.19 -2.59 -0.16
N LEU A 97 -13.01 -2.86 0.86
CA LEU A 97 -14.38 -3.33 0.63
C LEU A 97 -15.17 -2.34 -0.23
N LYS A 98 -15.11 -1.04 0.10
CA LYS A 98 -15.81 -0.01 -0.67
C LYS A 98 -15.17 0.25 -2.03
N LEU A 99 -13.85 0.12 -2.14
CA LEU A 99 -13.15 0.19 -3.42
C LEU A 99 -13.56 -0.96 -4.34
N LYS A 100 -13.66 -2.20 -3.83
CA LYS A 100 -14.17 -3.35 -4.60
C LYS A 100 -15.57 -3.09 -5.13
N ILE A 101 -16.47 -2.57 -4.29
CA ILE A 101 -17.82 -2.18 -4.70
C ILE A 101 -17.78 -1.06 -5.76
N TYR A 102 -16.90 -0.07 -5.61
CA TYR A 102 -16.75 1.01 -6.59
C TYR A 102 -16.24 0.54 -7.95
N LEU A 103 -15.34 -0.46 -7.96
CA LEU A 103 -14.80 -1.04 -9.18
C LEU A 103 -15.75 -2.06 -9.81
N GLN A 104 -16.66 -2.63 -9.04
CA GLN A 104 -17.66 -3.58 -9.52
C GLN A 104 -18.53 -2.96 -10.61
N GLY A 105 -18.68 -3.66 -11.74
CA GLY A 105 -19.46 -3.19 -12.88
C GLY A 105 -18.79 -2.09 -13.72
N LYS A 106 -17.54 -1.71 -13.40
CA LYS A 106 -16.75 -0.81 -14.24
C LYS A 106 -15.76 -1.59 -15.09
N ASP A 107 -15.78 -1.35 -16.38
CA ASP A 107 -14.77 -1.87 -17.29
C ASP A 107 -13.55 -0.95 -17.35
N PHE A 108 -12.43 -1.46 -16.83
CA PHE A 108 -11.13 -0.84 -17.00
C PHE A 108 -10.38 -1.59 -18.11
N SER A 109 -10.47 -1.09 -19.34
CA SER A 109 -9.87 -1.70 -20.52
C SER A 109 -8.34 -1.65 -20.54
N THR A 110 -7.73 -0.80 -19.71
CA THR A 110 -6.28 -0.65 -19.60
C THR A 110 -5.84 -0.59 -18.14
N LEU A 111 -4.58 -0.97 -17.87
CA LEU A 111 -3.98 -0.77 -16.55
C LEU A 111 -4.05 0.69 -16.14
N GLN A 112 -3.74 1.62 -17.05
CA GLN A 112 -3.82 3.05 -16.78
C GLN A 112 -5.23 3.50 -16.34
N ALA A 113 -6.30 3.01 -16.99
CA ALA A 113 -7.66 3.34 -16.61
C ALA A 113 -8.00 2.85 -15.20
N LEU A 114 -7.58 1.61 -14.85
CA LEU A 114 -7.69 1.11 -13.49
C LEU A 114 -6.89 1.98 -12.53
N GLY A 115 -5.68 2.37 -12.93
CA GLY A 115 -4.80 3.25 -12.19
C GLY A 115 -5.49 4.55 -11.79
N THR A 116 -6.09 5.22 -12.78
CA THR A 116 -6.89 6.43 -12.60
C THR A 116 -8.11 6.20 -11.72
N GLY A 117 -8.84 5.10 -11.90
CA GLY A 117 -10.02 4.77 -11.08
C GLY A 117 -9.67 4.60 -9.60
N LEU A 118 -8.56 3.92 -9.29
CA LEU A 118 -8.04 3.77 -7.94
C LEU A 118 -7.71 5.13 -7.31
N TYR A 119 -7.00 5.99 -8.06
CA TYR A 119 -6.64 7.33 -7.60
C TYR A 119 -7.88 8.20 -7.33
N GLN A 120 -8.84 8.22 -8.27
CA GLN A 120 -10.09 8.96 -8.18
C GLN A 120 -10.98 8.50 -7.02
N TYR A 121 -10.79 7.27 -6.54
CA TYR A 121 -11.50 6.78 -5.37
C TYR A 121 -10.77 7.11 -4.06
N ILE A 122 -9.48 6.74 -3.95
CA ILE A 122 -8.73 6.80 -2.68
C ILE A 122 -8.37 8.24 -2.29
N ASN A 123 -7.98 9.09 -3.23
CA ASN A 123 -7.50 10.44 -2.90
C ASN A 123 -8.63 11.41 -2.50
N PRO A 124 -9.81 11.39 -3.13
CA PRO A 124 -10.96 12.20 -2.69
C PRO A 124 -11.69 11.63 -1.46
N SER A 125 -11.44 10.36 -1.11
CA SER A 125 -12.06 9.75 0.07
C SER A 125 -11.78 10.55 1.35
N PRO A 126 -12.76 10.71 2.26
CA PRO A 126 -12.57 11.48 3.48
C PRO A 126 -11.35 11.00 4.27
N LYS A 127 -10.56 11.94 4.82
CA LYS A 127 -9.37 11.63 5.61
C LYS A 127 -9.66 10.61 6.71
N LYS A 128 -10.80 10.76 7.40
CA LYS A 128 -11.27 9.83 8.42
C LYS A 128 -11.42 8.40 7.91
N SER A 129 -11.92 8.20 6.69
CA SER A 129 -12.05 6.87 6.08
C SER A 129 -10.68 6.21 5.84
N ARG A 130 -9.68 6.99 5.42
CA ARG A 130 -8.31 6.50 5.28
C ARG A 130 -7.66 6.27 6.65
N GLU A 131 -7.84 7.19 7.58
CA GLU A 131 -7.35 7.07 8.96
C GLU A 131 -7.93 5.84 9.66
N MET A 132 -9.17 5.45 9.36
CA MET A 132 -9.79 4.24 9.91
C MET A 132 -8.94 2.98 9.65
N CYS A 133 -8.22 2.93 8.51
CA CYS A 133 -7.27 1.87 8.16
C CYS A 133 -6.14 1.71 9.20
N PHE A 134 -5.91 2.74 10.03
CA PHE A 134 -4.83 2.83 11.01
C PHE A 134 -5.35 2.94 12.46
N THR A 135 -6.66 2.84 12.72
CA THR A 135 -7.25 3.24 14.02
C THR A 135 -7.41 2.16 15.09
N SER A 136 -7.22 0.87 14.80
CA SER A 136 -7.20 -0.19 15.82
C SER A 136 -5.79 -0.36 16.41
N GLY A 137 -5.43 0.52 17.36
CA GLY A 137 -4.20 0.40 18.18
C GLY A 137 -3.03 1.28 17.76
N TRP A 138 -3.12 1.97 16.63
CA TRP A 138 -1.98 2.67 16.02
C TRP A 138 -2.21 4.19 15.88
N LYS A 139 -2.96 4.84 16.79
CA LYS A 139 -3.15 6.31 16.72
C LYS A 139 -1.84 7.06 16.98
N GLY A 140 -1.50 8.03 16.12
CA GLY A 140 -0.44 9.02 16.39
C GLY A 140 0.87 8.86 15.62
N TYR A 141 1.03 7.84 14.75
CA TYR A 141 2.23 7.71 13.92
C TYR A 141 2.01 8.16 12.46
N ASN A 142 3.11 8.44 11.77
CA ASN A 142 3.14 8.69 10.34
C ASN A 142 3.21 7.35 9.61
N PHE A 143 2.07 6.83 9.17
CA PHE A 143 2.00 5.53 8.52
C PHE A 143 2.01 5.64 7.01
N VAL A 144 2.66 4.64 6.40
CA VAL A 144 2.37 4.23 5.04
C VAL A 144 1.90 2.79 5.13
N TYR A 145 0.67 2.54 4.72
CA TYR A 145 0.15 1.20 4.60
C TYR A 145 0.38 0.72 3.17
N LEU A 146 0.94 -0.48 3.04
CA LEU A 146 0.87 -1.24 1.82
C LEU A 146 -0.33 -2.15 1.88
N GLN A 147 -1.10 -2.12 0.80
CA GLN A 147 -1.83 -3.32 0.46
C GLN A 147 -1.74 -3.55 -1.03
N GLU A 148 -1.33 -4.77 -1.35
CA GLU A 148 -1.44 -5.28 -2.69
C GLU A 148 -2.92 -5.54 -2.97
N ALA A 149 -3.56 -4.62 -3.68
CA ALA A 149 -4.90 -4.88 -4.16
C ALA A 149 -5.15 -4.09 -5.44
N ILE A 150 -5.04 -4.78 -6.57
CA ILE A 150 -6.20 -5.34 -7.29
C ILE A 150 -5.63 -5.97 -8.57
N THR A 151 -5.72 -7.29 -8.66
CA THR A 151 -5.55 -7.99 -9.93
C THR A 151 -6.80 -7.73 -10.75
N LEU A 152 -6.64 -7.36 -12.03
CA LEU A 152 -7.72 -7.47 -13.01
C LEU A 152 -7.98 -8.97 -13.18
N ASN A 153 -8.77 -9.56 -12.28
CA ASN A 153 -9.34 -10.86 -12.56
C ASN A 153 -10.63 -10.58 -13.34
N LYS A 154 -10.54 -10.74 -14.66
CA LYS A 154 -11.52 -11.60 -15.31
C LYS A 154 -11.24 -13.03 -14.88
#